data_AF-A0A9D8JCE4-F1
#
_entry.id   AF-A0A9D8JCE4-F1
#
_cell.length_a   1.000
_cell.length_b   1.000
_cell.length_c   1.000
_cell.angle_alpha   90.00
_cell.angle_beta   90.00
_cell.angle_gamma   90.00
#
_symmetry.space_group_name_H-M   'P 1'
#
loop_
_entity.id
_entity.type
_entity.pdbx_description
1 polymer ?
#
loop_
_entity_poly.entity_id
_entity_poly.type
_entity_poly.pdbx_seq_one_letter_code
_entity_poly.pdbx_strand_id
1 'polypeptide(L)'
;MNLKIFKPPKHFKRALVGLLGVLFLMPAAAAQAENYSLSYAARLTTANGAPVDGPVDVEARFWTAATGGSQLARAFTYAGVTPNQGVLQITIVATSAEIAQIFGDGSAPVYIEVTAAGKIYGFH
;
A
#
# COMPACT_ATOMS: atom_id res chain seq x y z
N MET A 1 -58.17 14.67 -56.22
CA MET A 1 -56.88 14.68 -55.51
C MET A 1 -56.33 13.26 -55.56
N ASN A 2 -55.32 13.00 -56.41
CA ASN A 2 -54.89 11.65 -56.76
C ASN A 2 -53.37 11.55 -56.51
N LEU A 3 -52.98 10.69 -55.57
CA LEU A 3 -51.62 10.61 -55.00
C LEU A 3 -50.73 9.70 -55.86
N LYS A 4 -49.71 10.25 -56.52
CA LYS A 4 -48.73 9.48 -57.30
C LYS A 4 -47.74 8.78 -56.36
N ILE A 5 -47.72 7.45 -56.37
CA ILE A 5 -46.80 6.61 -55.61
C ILE A 5 -45.44 6.60 -56.32
N PHE A 6 -44.41 7.10 -55.64
CA PHE A 6 -43.02 7.15 -56.12
C PHE A 6 -42.37 5.76 -55.94
N LYS A 7 -41.81 5.21 -57.02
CA LYS A 7 -41.14 3.90 -57.03
C LYS A 7 -39.62 4.11 -57.07
N PRO A 8 -38.85 3.68 -56.06
CA PRO A 8 -37.42 3.95 -56.02
C PRO A 8 -36.62 3.00 -56.95
N PRO A 9 -35.47 3.46 -57.49
CA PRO A 9 -34.66 2.72 -58.46
C PRO A 9 -33.82 1.58 -57.86
N LYS A 10 -33.52 0.59 -58.71
CA LYS A 10 -33.16 -0.81 -58.39
C LYS A 10 -31.65 -1.10 -58.27
N HIS A 11 -30.81 -0.11 -57.98
CA HIS A 11 -29.35 -0.26 -57.98
C HIS A 11 -28.66 0.07 -56.65
N PHE A 12 -29.31 -0.20 -55.52
CA PHE A 12 -28.66 -0.13 -54.20
C PHE A 12 -27.96 -1.45 -53.84
N LYS A 13 -27.15 -1.98 -54.76
CA LYS A 13 -26.21 -3.06 -54.47
C LYS A 13 -24.83 -2.44 -54.35
N ARG A 14 -24.18 -2.68 -53.20
CA ARG A 14 -22.76 -2.40 -52.86
C ARG A 14 -22.54 -1.13 -52.02
N ALA A 15 -22.88 -1.19 -50.74
CA ALA A 15 -22.25 -0.34 -49.73
C ALA A 15 -22.45 -0.92 -48.32
N LEU A 16 -21.87 -2.08 -48.00
CA LEU A 16 -21.66 -2.47 -46.60
C LEU A 16 -20.64 -3.60 -46.47
N VAL A 17 -19.40 -3.39 -46.91
CA VAL A 17 -18.26 -4.22 -46.51
C VAL A 17 -17.15 -3.26 -46.15
N GLY A 18 -16.79 -3.21 -44.87
CA GLY A 18 -15.66 -2.42 -44.40
C GLY A 18 -15.94 -1.58 -43.16
N LEU A 19 -16.38 -2.20 -42.05
CA LEU A 19 -16.06 -1.63 -40.74
C LEU A 19 -14.93 -2.47 -40.15
N LEU A 20 -13.74 -1.98 -40.46
CA LEU A 20 -12.42 -2.43 -40.09
C LEU A 20 -12.33 -2.61 -38.57
N GLY A 21 -12.15 -3.85 -38.13
CA GLY A 21 -11.80 -4.17 -36.76
C GLY A 21 -10.38 -3.68 -36.47
N VAL A 22 -10.26 -2.57 -35.74
CA VAL A 22 -9.02 -2.19 -35.08
C VAL A 22 -9.31 -2.25 -33.58
N LEU A 23 -9.19 -3.45 -33.03
CA LEU A 23 -9.13 -3.66 -31.60
C LEU A 23 -7.77 -3.13 -31.15
N PHE A 24 -7.76 -1.95 -30.53
CA PHE A 24 -6.57 -1.36 -29.91
C PHE A 24 -6.05 -2.32 -28.83
N LEU A 25 -4.98 -3.07 -29.14
CA LEU A 25 -4.12 -3.69 -28.13
C LEU A 25 -3.37 -2.55 -27.46
N MET A 26 -3.99 -1.89 -26.48
CA MET A 26 -3.24 -1.03 -25.57
C MET A 26 -2.34 -1.93 -24.73
N PRO A 27 -1.00 -1.71 -24.74
CA PRO A 27 -0.13 -2.39 -23.82
C PRO A 27 -0.56 -1.99 -22.40
N ALA A 28 -0.91 -2.98 -21.57
CA ALA A 28 -1.13 -2.75 -20.16
C ALA A 28 0.21 -2.24 -19.59
N ALA A 29 0.27 -0.95 -19.24
CA ALA A 29 1.40 -0.41 -18.52
C ALA A 29 1.53 -1.20 -17.21
N ALA A 30 2.67 -1.85 -17.00
CA ALA A 30 2.97 -2.45 -15.71
C ALA A 30 2.99 -1.31 -14.68
N ALA A 31 2.06 -1.35 -13.74
CA ALA A 31 2.09 -0.44 -12.60
C ALA A 31 3.42 -0.66 -11.87
N GLN A 32 4.25 0.38 -11.78
CA GLN A 32 5.44 0.32 -10.95
C GLN A 32 5.00 0.28 -9.49
N ALA A 33 5.56 -0.64 -8.70
CA ALA A 33 5.31 -0.68 -7.27
C ALA A 33 5.95 0.56 -6.62
N GLU A 34 5.12 1.54 -6.27
CA GLU A 34 5.56 2.68 -5.47
C GLU A 34 5.86 2.22 -4.04
N ASN A 35 6.99 2.68 -3.52
CA ASN A 35 7.37 2.46 -2.12
C ASN A 35 7.22 3.76 -1.34
N TYR A 36 6.72 3.63 -0.11
CA TYR A 36 6.51 4.70 0.84
C TYR A 36 7.44 4.48 2.03
N SER A 37 7.92 5.59 2.61
CA SER A 37 8.79 5.56 3.78
C SER A 37 8.11 6.23 4.96
N LEU A 38 8.06 5.53 6.10
CA LEU A 38 7.59 6.06 7.37
C LEU A 38 8.76 6.08 8.36
N SER A 39 9.07 7.25 8.91
CA SER A 39 10.10 7.39 9.94
C SER A 39 9.52 7.12 11.32
N TYR A 40 10.16 6.26 12.10
CA TYR A 40 9.79 5.97 13.47
C TYR A 40 10.99 6.16 14.40
N ALA A 41 10.74 6.79 15.55
CA ALA A 41 11.74 6.98 16.60
C ALA A 41 11.17 6.61 17.97
N ALA A 42 11.99 5.97 18.80
CA ALA A 42 11.63 5.59 20.16
C ALA A 42 12.83 5.72 21.10
N ARG A 43 12.55 5.84 22.41
CA ARG A 43 13.57 5.79 23.45
C ARG A 43 13.58 4.42 24.12
N LEU A 44 14.67 3.70 23.92
CA LEU A 44 14.92 2.40 24.51
C LEU A 44 15.68 2.56 25.83
N THR A 45 15.13 1.99 26.90
CA THR A 45 15.75 1.94 28.21
C THR A 45 15.82 0.51 28.75
N THR A 46 16.88 0.23 29.50
CA THR A 46 17.03 -0.99 30.32
C THR A 46 16.00 -1.02 31.44
N ALA A 47 15.92 -2.12 32.18
CA ALA A 47 15.05 -2.22 33.36
C ALA A 47 15.36 -1.16 34.43
N ASN A 48 16.61 -0.71 34.51
CA ASN A 48 17.06 0.31 35.47
C ASN A 48 16.90 1.76 34.93
N GLY A 49 16.27 1.94 33.77
CA GLY A 49 16.06 3.25 33.15
C GLY A 49 17.27 3.81 32.40
N ALA A 50 18.44 3.15 32.44
CA ALA A 50 19.59 3.54 31.63
C ALA A 50 19.29 3.34 30.13
N PRO A 51 19.83 4.18 29.23
CA PRO A 51 19.71 3.97 27.79
C PRO A 51 20.19 2.58 27.37
N VAL A 52 19.49 1.94 26.42
CA VAL A 52 20.01 0.72 25.78
C VAL A 52 21.22 1.10 24.93
N ASP A 53 22.26 0.26 25.03
CA ASP A 53 23.51 0.36 24.28
C ASP A 53 23.74 -0.91 23.46
N GLY A 54 24.42 -0.77 22.34
CA GLY A 54 24.70 -1.85 21.40
C GLY A 54 23.56 -2.16 20.40
N PRO A 55 23.83 -3.06 19.44
CA PRO A 55 22.89 -3.42 18.39
C PRO A 55 21.68 -4.17 18.95
N VAL A 56 20.50 -3.88 18.41
CA VAL A 56 19.23 -4.54 18.73
C VAL A 56 18.52 -4.97 17.47
N ASP A 57 17.84 -6.11 17.52
CA ASP A 57 16.88 -6.49 16.50
C ASP A 57 15.55 -5.80 16.79
N VAL A 58 14.94 -5.29 15.72
CA VAL A 58 13.72 -4.49 15.76
C VAL A 58 12.67 -5.13 14.86
N GLU A 59 11.45 -5.22 15.36
CA GLU A 59 10.29 -5.63 14.59
C GLU A 59 9.17 -4.60 14.77
N ALA A 60 8.61 -4.11 13.66
CA ALA A 60 7.44 -3.23 13.68
C ALA A 60 6.22 -3.94 13.08
N ARG A 61 5.07 -3.83 13.75
CA ARG A 61 3.77 -4.38 13.33
C ARG A 61 2.69 -3.32 13.42
N PHE A 62 1.72 -3.41 12.54
CA PHE A 62 0.55 -2.52 12.50
C PHE A 62 -0.72 -3.30 12.82
N TRP A 63 -1.59 -2.70 13.63
CA TRP A 63 -2.76 -3.36 14.21
C TRP A 63 -4.01 -2.48 14.10
N THR A 64 -5.18 -3.13 14.02
CA THR A 64 -6.49 -2.44 14.03
C THR A 64 -6.92 -1.96 15.42
N ALA A 65 -6.25 -2.40 16.50
CA ALA A 65 -6.59 -2.06 17.88
C ALA A 65 -5.33 -2.01 18.75
N ALA A 66 -5.38 -1.19 19.81
CA ALA A 66 -4.30 -1.04 20.78
C ALA A 66 -3.91 -2.36 21.45
N THR A 67 -4.88 -3.22 21.74
CA THR A 67 -4.69 -4.48 22.47
C THR A 67 -4.29 -5.65 21.56
N GLY A 68 -3.71 -5.39 20.39
CA GLY A 68 -3.31 -6.43 19.42
C GLY A 68 -4.48 -7.04 18.65
N GLY A 69 -5.20 -6.22 17.88
CA GLY A 69 -6.30 -6.66 17.00
C GLY A 69 -5.84 -7.48 15.78
N SER A 70 -6.46 -7.23 14.61
CA SER A 70 -5.99 -7.85 13.36
C SER A 70 -4.73 -7.14 12.87
N GLN A 71 -3.74 -7.91 12.44
CA GLN A 71 -2.52 -7.36 11.85
C GLN A 71 -2.81 -6.82 10.44
N LEU A 72 -2.34 -5.60 10.14
CA LEU A 72 -2.67 -4.86 8.92
C LEU A 72 -1.64 -5.00 7.79
N ALA A 73 -0.50 -5.63 8.02
CA ALA A 73 0.53 -5.91 7.01
C ALA A 73 1.46 -7.01 7.51
N ARG A 74 2.50 -7.36 6.74
CA ARG A 74 3.61 -8.18 7.28
C ARG A 74 4.34 -7.42 8.41
N ALA A 75 5.12 -8.16 9.19
CA ALA A 75 6.08 -7.54 10.10
C ALA A 75 7.25 -6.92 9.31
N PHE A 76 7.74 -5.78 9.79
CA PHE A 76 8.92 -5.11 9.26
C PHE A 76 10.09 -5.34 10.21
N THR A 77 11.09 -6.10 9.78
CA THR A 77 12.22 -6.52 10.62
C THR A 77 13.51 -5.80 10.22
N TYR A 78 14.29 -5.41 11.22
CA TYR A 78 15.59 -4.76 11.07
C TYR A 78 16.57 -5.40 12.06
N ALA A 79 17.63 -6.00 11.54
CA ALA A 79 18.64 -6.63 12.38
C ALA A 79 19.76 -5.65 12.72
N GLY A 80 20.28 -5.74 13.95
CA GLY A 80 21.49 -5.03 14.36
C GLY A 80 21.39 -3.49 14.33
N VAL A 81 20.21 -2.92 14.55
CA VAL A 81 20.03 -1.46 14.63
C VAL A 81 20.69 -0.96 15.91
N THR A 82 21.61 -0.01 15.81
CA THR A 82 22.32 0.53 16.98
C THR A 82 21.64 1.83 17.44
N PRO A 83 20.98 1.85 18.62
CA PRO A 83 20.40 3.08 19.16
C PRO A 83 21.50 4.08 19.53
N ASN A 84 21.28 5.37 19.27
CA ASN A 84 22.20 6.43 19.69
C ASN A 84 21.75 6.99 21.04
N GLN A 85 22.50 6.73 22.12
CA GLN A 85 22.13 7.12 23.49
C GLN A 85 20.69 6.64 23.86
N GLY A 86 20.38 5.40 23.48
CA GLY A 86 19.05 4.78 23.64
C GLY A 86 17.99 5.30 22.68
N VAL A 87 18.30 6.20 21.76
CA VAL A 87 17.35 6.65 20.72
C VAL A 87 17.43 5.69 19.54
N LEU A 88 16.37 4.92 19.34
CA LEU A 88 16.15 4.10 18.16
C LEU A 88 15.54 4.98 17.06
N GLN A 89 16.07 4.84 15.84
CA GLN A 89 15.49 5.43 14.63
C GLN A 89 15.47 4.36 13.54
N ILE A 90 14.31 4.15 12.94
CA ILE A 90 14.14 3.22 11.80
C ILE A 90 13.30 3.88 10.71
N THR A 91 13.52 3.47 9.46
CA THR A 91 12.70 3.84 8.32
C THR A 91 11.93 2.61 7.85
N ILE A 92 10.61 2.66 8.00
CA ILE A 92 9.70 1.62 7.55
C ILE A 92 9.40 1.83 6.08
N VAL A 93 9.89 0.93 5.23
CA VAL A 93 9.64 0.94 3.79
C VAL A 93 8.50 -0.03 3.48
N ALA A 94 7.38 0.52 3.03
CA ALA A 94 6.17 -0.22 2.69
C ALA A 94 5.80 0.00 1.23
N THR A 95 5.28 -1.04 0.58
CA THR A 95 4.71 -0.94 -0.76
C THR A 95 3.40 -0.17 -0.75
N SER A 96 2.96 0.33 -1.90
CA SER A 96 1.63 0.93 -2.06
C SER A 96 0.49 0.02 -1.59
N ALA A 97 0.57 -1.28 -1.82
CA ALA A 97 -0.40 -2.26 -1.35
C ALA A 97 -0.42 -2.37 0.18
N GLU A 98 0.75 -2.40 0.83
CA GLU A 98 0.85 -2.41 2.29
C GLU A 98 0.34 -1.09 2.89
N ILE A 99 0.64 0.06 2.29
CA ILE A 99 0.10 1.36 2.73
C ILE A 99 -1.43 1.38 2.64
N ALA A 100 -2.00 0.91 1.53
CA ALA A 100 -3.44 0.80 1.38
C ALA A 100 -4.06 -0.16 2.41
N GLN A 101 -3.37 -1.24 2.77
CA GLN A 101 -3.82 -2.18 3.80
C GLN A 101 -3.72 -1.60 5.21
N ILE A 102 -2.64 -0.87 5.51
CA ILE A 102 -2.38 -0.27 6.83
C ILE A 102 -3.33 0.90 7.08
N PHE A 103 -3.40 1.85 6.15
CA PHE A 103 -4.07 3.12 6.38
C PHE A 103 -5.45 3.20 5.72
N GLY A 104 -5.75 2.35 4.73
CA GLY A 104 -7.03 2.39 4.02
C GLY A 104 -7.32 3.77 3.44
N ASP A 105 -8.49 4.31 3.79
CA ASP A 105 -8.91 5.69 3.49
C ASP A 105 -8.52 6.70 4.59
N GLY A 106 -7.83 6.24 5.64
CA GLY A 106 -7.43 7.05 6.79
C GLY A 106 -8.53 7.28 7.83
N SER A 107 -9.72 6.67 7.68
CA SER A 107 -10.85 6.89 8.60
C SER A 107 -10.74 6.11 9.92
N ALA A 108 -10.01 4.99 9.91
CA ALA A 108 -9.83 4.13 11.07
C ALA A 108 -8.48 4.41 11.76
N PRO A 109 -8.43 4.35 13.11
CA PRO A 109 -7.16 4.43 13.81
C PRO A 109 -6.27 3.22 13.51
N VAL A 110 -4.97 3.48 13.42
CA VAL A 110 -3.93 2.46 13.22
C VAL A 110 -2.98 2.50 14.40
N TYR A 111 -2.65 1.33 14.91
CA TYR A 111 -1.79 1.16 16.07
C TYR A 111 -0.47 0.51 15.63
N ILE A 112 0.65 1.02 16.13
CA ILE A 112 1.97 0.45 15.87
C ILE A 112 2.53 -0.21 17.14
N GLU A 113 3.05 -1.41 16.97
CA GLU A 113 3.83 -2.13 17.96
C GLU A 113 5.26 -2.27 17.46
N VAL A 114 6.23 -1.83 18.25
CA VAL A 114 7.66 -1.98 17.94
C VAL A 114 8.31 -2.81 19.02
N THR A 115 8.79 -4.00 18.68
CA THR A 115 9.59 -4.83 19.58
C THR A 115 11.06 -4.55 19.34
N ALA A 116 11.80 -4.23 20.41
CA ALA A 116 13.25 -4.02 20.37
C ALA A 116 13.88 -4.47 21.69
N ALA A 117 15.08 -5.06 21.65
CA ALA A 117 15.79 -5.53 22.86
C ALA A 117 14.93 -6.44 23.78
N GLY A 118 14.04 -7.25 23.19
CA GLY A 118 13.13 -8.13 23.92
C GLY A 118 11.98 -7.41 24.66
N LYS A 119 11.75 -6.13 24.38
CA LYS A 119 10.68 -5.31 24.96
C LYS A 119 9.75 -4.77 23.87
N ILE A 120 8.49 -4.59 24.23
CA ILE A 120 7.48 -3.96 23.37
C ILE A 120 7.44 -2.45 23.66
N TYR A 121 7.49 -1.67 22.60
CA TYR A 121 7.36 -0.21 22.57
C TYR A 121 6.19 0.11 21.64
N GLY A 122 5.04 0.43 22.21
CA GLY A 122 3.78 0.50 21.48
C GLY A 122 2.62 0.17 22.41
N PHE A 123 1.47 -0.11 21.83
CA PHE A 123 0.24 -0.23 22.61
C PHE A 123 0.17 -1.48 23.49
N HIS A 124 -0.57 -1.34 24.59
CA HIS A 124 -1.19 -2.39 25.38
C HIS A 124 -2.69 -2.22 25.33
#